data_AF-A0A0F9EBF6-F1
#
_entry.id   AF-A0A0F9EBF6-F1
#
_cell.length_a   1.000
_cell.length_b   1.000
_cell.length_c   1.000
_cell.angle_alpha   90.00
_cell.angle_beta   90.00
_cell.angle_gamma   90.00
#
_symmetry.space_group_name_H-M   'P 1'
#
loop_
_entity.id
_entity.type
_entity.pdbx_description
1 polymer ?
#
loop_
_entity_poly.entity_id
_entity_poly.type
_entity_poly.pdbx_seq_one_letter_code
_entity_poly.pdbx_strand_id
1 'polypeptide(L)'
;MLNKQIYSRGIDVKNKPHGFIQWKGTDVCLDMFCVCGESWHFDEAFLYAVECANCGRKYAVDHHVLFIELTEDEQDHFSNYAQAND
;
A
#
# COMPACT_ATOMS: atom_id res chain seq x y z
N MET A 1 0.39 16.01 1.40
CA MET A 1 0.59 14.57 1.65
C MET A 1 -0.79 13.97 1.82
N LEU A 2 -1.12 12.92 1.07
CA LEU A 2 -2.34 12.15 1.26
C LEU A 2 -2.45 11.70 2.72
N ASN A 3 -3.62 11.85 3.32
CA ASN A 3 -3.84 11.41 4.69
C ASN A 3 -3.73 9.88 4.73
N LYS A 4 -2.59 9.35 5.20
CA LYS A 4 -2.33 7.90 5.32
C LYS A 4 -3.44 7.16 6.08
N GLN A 5 -4.23 7.87 6.88
CA GLN A 5 -5.39 7.31 7.58
C GLN A 5 -6.44 6.71 6.64
N ILE A 6 -6.65 7.28 5.45
CA ILE A 6 -7.62 6.78 4.45
C ILE A 6 -7.33 5.32 4.11
N TYR A 7 -6.08 5.03 3.74
CA TYR A 7 -5.64 3.72 3.26
C TYR A 7 -5.48 2.65 4.36
N SER A 8 -5.68 3.04 5.62
CA SER A 8 -5.72 2.12 6.76
C SER A 8 -7.13 1.87 7.29
N ARG A 9 -8.16 2.49 6.71
CA ARG A 9 -9.55 2.32 7.19
C ARG A 9 -9.99 0.86 7.03
N GLY A 10 -10.35 0.24 8.15
CA GLY A 10 -10.85 -1.13 8.18
C GLY A 10 -9.79 -2.23 8.17
N ILE A 11 -8.49 -1.90 8.23
CA ILE A 11 -7.41 -2.90 8.26
C ILE A 11 -6.69 -2.86 9.61
N ASP A 12 -6.69 -3.98 10.32
CA ASP A 12 -5.84 -4.20 11.48
C ASP A 12 -4.44 -4.67 11.04
N VAL A 13 -3.55 -3.70 10.85
CA VAL A 13 -2.15 -3.93 10.48
C VAL A 13 -1.26 -4.23 11.69
N LYS A 14 -1.77 -4.14 12.92
CA LYS A 14 -0.94 -4.26 14.12
C LYS A 14 -0.47 -5.70 14.28
N ASN A 15 0.84 -5.90 14.25
CA ASN A 15 1.51 -7.21 14.39
C ASN A 15 1.20 -8.23 13.27
N LYS A 16 0.71 -7.79 12.11
CA LYS A 16 0.51 -8.65 10.94
C LYS A 16 1.45 -8.23 9.81
N PRO A 17 1.90 -9.16 8.96
CA PRO A 17 2.64 -8.79 7.75
C PRO A 17 1.71 -8.00 6.84
N HIS A 18 2.16 -6.85 6.36
CA HIS A 18 1.39 -5.96 5.50
C HIS A 18 2.31 -5.11 4.62
N GLY A 19 1.73 -4.38 3.69
CA GLY A 19 2.44 -3.35 2.93
C GLY A 19 1.51 -2.23 2.48
N PHE A 20 2.10 -1.08 2.15
CA PHE A 20 1.40 0.05 1.55
C PHE A 20 1.83 0.18 0.09
N ILE A 21 0.86 0.05 -0.81
CA ILE A 21 1.09 0.07 -2.24
C ILE A 21 0.72 1.43 -2.82
N GLN A 22 1.58 1.93 -3.70
CA GLN A 22 1.30 3.02 -4.61
C GLN A 22 1.40 2.48 -6.04
N TRP A 23 0.26 2.44 -6.73
CA TRP A 23 0.21 2.11 -8.15
C TRP A 23 0.73 3.30 -8.98
N LYS A 24 1.73 3.07 -9.83
CA LYS A 24 2.33 4.07 -10.72
C LYS A 24 2.26 3.59 -12.16
N GLY A 25 1.08 3.67 -12.78
CA GLY A 25 0.86 3.10 -14.11
C GLY A 25 0.94 1.57 -14.06
N THR A 26 1.91 0.98 -14.75
CA THR A 26 2.19 -0.47 -14.70
C THR A 26 3.16 -0.88 -13.59
N ASP A 27 3.75 0.08 -12.89
CA ASP A 27 4.77 -0.18 -11.88
C ASP A 27 4.17 -0.19 -10.47
N VAL A 28 4.72 -1.03 -9.61
CA VAL A 28 4.38 -1.17 -8.20
C VAL A 28 5.47 -0.54 -7.36
N CYS A 29 5.07 0.40 -6.52
CA CYS A 29 5.91 0.95 -5.45
C CYS A 29 5.31 0.53 -4.11
N LEU A 30 6.03 -0.27 -3.34
CA LEU A 30 5.51 -0.93 -2.14
C LEU A 30 6.48 -0.81 -0.96
N ASP A 31 5.97 -0.31 0.17
CA ASP A 31 6.62 -0.44 1.47
C ASP A 31 6.07 -1.66 2.20
N MET A 32 6.91 -2.61 2.61
CA MET A 32 6.51 -3.86 3.28
C MET A 32 6.98 -3.90 4.72
N PHE A 33 6.21 -4.62 5.56
CA PHE A 33 6.47 -4.79 6.98
C PHE A 33 6.32 -6.27 7.37
N CYS A 34 7.39 -6.83 7.93
CA CYS A 34 7.41 -8.21 8.42
C CYS A 34 7.10 -8.27 9.92
N VAL A 35 6.57 -9.41 10.37
CA VAL A 35 6.30 -9.69 11.79
C VAL A 35 7.56 -9.70 12.66
N CYS A 36 8.76 -9.80 12.08
CA CYS A 36 10.02 -9.69 12.81
C CYS A 36 10.45 -8.24 13.09
N GLY A 37 9.67 -7.25 12.63
CA GLY A 37 9.96 -5.82 12.78
C GLY A 37 10.75 -5.21 11.62
N GLU A 38 11.18 -6.02 10.64
CA GLU A 38 11.86 -5.52 9.43
C GLU A 38 10.87 -4.81 8.50
N SER A 39 11.30 -3.70 7.88
CA SER A 39 10.58 -3.05 6.80
C SER A 39 11.50 -2.78 5.62
N TRP A 40 11.02 -3.01 4.40
CA TRP A 40 11.81 -2.75 3.20
C TRP A 40 10.94 -2.27 2.03
N HIS A 41 11.60 -1.69 1.05
CA HIS A 41 10.98 -1.07 -0.12
C HIS A 41 11.12 -1.97 -1.36
N PHE A 42 10.15 -1.89 -2.26
CA PHE A 42 10.15 -2.60 -3.52
C PHE A 42 9.54 -1.75 -4.64
N ASP A 43 10.30 -1.58 -5.71
CA ASP A 43 9.94 -0.83 -6.93
C ASP A 43 10.16 -1.74 -8.14
N GLU A 44 9.11 -2.41 -8.65
CA GLU A 44 9.19 -3.28 -9.83
C GLU A 44 7.85 -3.35 -10.58
N ALA A 45 7.82 -4.02 -11.74
CA ALA A 45 6.61 -4.18 -12.54
C ALA A 45 5.57 -5.15 -11.93
N PHE A 46 6.00 -6.21 -11.25
CA PHE A 46 5.09 -7.25 -10.72
C PHE A 46 5.57 -7.82 -9.39
N LEU A 47 4.63 -8.15 -8.50
CA LEU A 47 4.94 -8.75 -7.20
C LEU A 47 3.92 -9.82 -6.82
N TYR A 48 4.36 -11.08 -6.80
CA TYR A 48 3.52 -12.23 -6.44
C TYR A 48 3.82 -12.77 -5.05
N ALA A 49 5.09 -12.73 -4.66
CA ALA A 49 5.57 -13.18 -3.36
C ALA A 49 6.82 -12.40 -2.97
N VAL A 50 7.04 -12.26 -1.67
CA VAL A 50 8.15 -11.52 -1.10
C VAL A 50 8.86 -12.34 -0.04
N GLU A 51 10.16 -12.17 0.07
CA GLU A 51 10.98 -12.74 1.14
C GLU A 51 11.51 -11.62 2.01
N CYS A 52 11.34 -11.74 3.33
CA CYS A 52 11.93 -10.79 4.27
C CYS A 52 13.46 -10.92 4.26
N ALA A 53 14.15 -9.83 3.94
CA ALA A 53 15.61 -9.80 3.85
C ALA A 53 16.33 -10.09 5.18
N ASN A 54 15.64 -9.94 6.31
CA ASN A 54 16.19 -10.16 7.64
C ASN A 54 15.94 -11.60 8.16
N CYS A 55 14.68 -12.05 8.16
CA CYS A 55 14.33 -13.35 8.76
C CYS A 55 14.03 -14.47 7.73
N GLY A 56 14.09 -14.19 6.43
CA GLY A 56 13.87 -15.15 5.35
C GLY A 56 12.42 -15.66 5.20
N ARG A 57 11.47 -15.13 5.99
CA ARG A 57 10.06 -15.55 5.89
C ARG A 57 9.47 -15.07 4.56
N LYS A 58 8.72 -15.96 3.91
CA LYS A 58 8.07 -15.72 2.62
C LYS A 58 6.59 -15.42 2.79
N TYR A 59 6.10 -14.47 2.02
CA TYR A 59 4.69 -14.07 1.99
C TYR A 59 4.19 -14.06 0.55
N ALA A 60 3.00 -14.60 0.31
CA ALA A 60 2.29 -14.34 -0.93
C ALA A 60 1.60 -12.96 -0.84
N VAL A 61 1.51 -12.26 -1.97
CA VAL A 61 0.76 -11.01 -2.08
C VAL A 61 -0.67 -11.36 -2.50
N ASP A 62 -1.65 -10.87 -1.74
CA ASP A 62 -3.06 -11.07 -2.10
C ASP A 62 -3.40 -10.27 -3.36
N HIS A 63 -4.27 -10.82 -4.21
CA HIS A 63 -4.74 -10.18 -5.43
C HIS A 63 -6.04 -9.39 -5.20
N HIS A 64 -6.61 -9.44 -4.00
CA HIS A 64 -7.79 -8.64 -3.65
C HIS A 64 -7.42 -7.19 -3.40
N VAL A 65 -8.06 -6.29 -4.15
CA VAL A 65 -7.98 -4.84 -3.92
C VAL A 65 -9.20 -4.39 -3.12
N LEU A 66 -8.97 -3.85 -1.92
CA LEU A 66 -10.02 -3.26 -1.11
C LEU A 66 -10.33 -1.85 -1.58
N PHE A 67 -11.60 -1.59 -1.90
CA PHE A 67 -12.08 -0.26 -2.21
C PHE A 67 -12.48 0.42 -0.89
N ILE A 68 -11.94 1.61 -0.65
CA ILE A 68 -12.27 2.42 0.52
C ILE A 68 -13.08 3.61 0.03
N GLU A 69 -14.33 3.70 0.49
CA GLU A 69 -15.22 4.80 0.12
C GLU A 69 -14.72 6.11 0.74
N LEU A 70 -14.63 7.16 -0.07
CA LEU A 70 -14.18 8.48 0.36
C LEU A 70 -15.33 9.25 1.02
N THR A 71 -15.04 10.01 2.07
CA THR A 71 -15.98 11.01 2.60
C THR A 71 -16.12 12.19 1.62
N GLU A 72 -17.15 13.03 1.78
CA GLU A 72 -17.34 14.23 0.93
C GLU A 72 -16.09 15.13 0.95
N ASP A 73 -15.56 15.45 2.14
CA ASP A 73 -14.33 16.25 2.29
C ASP A 73 -13.11 15.62 1.58
N GLU A 74 -13.01 14.29 1.58
CA GLU A 74 -11.92 13.57 0.91
C GLU A 74 -12.09 13.62 -0.61
N GLN A 75 -13.30 13.49 -1.13
CA GLN A 75 -13.60 13.56 -2.56
C GLN A 75 -13.19 14.92 -3.16
N ASP A 76 -13.47 16.01 -2.45
CA ASP A 76 -13.06 17.36 -2.86
C ASP A 76 -11.54 17.50 -2.94
N HIS A 77 -10.80 16.90 -2.01
CA HIS A 77 -9.33 16.89 -2.04
C HIS A 77 -8.79 16.16 -3.29
N PHE A 78 -9.34 15.00 -3.62
CA PHE A 78 -8.89 14.22 -4.78
C PHE A 78 -9.26 14.85 -6.12
N SER A 79 -10.44 15.47 -6.23
CA SER A 79 -10.89 16.15 -7.45
C SER A 79 -9.94 17.28 -7.87
N ASN A 80 -9.42 18.02 -6.89
CA ASN A 80 -8.43 19.08 -7.13
C ASN A 80 -7.05 18.52 -7.52
N TYR A 81 -6.70 17.30 -7.10
CA TYR A 81 -5.42 16.67 -7.44
C TYR A 81 -5.41 16.08 -8.85
N ALA A 82 -6.54 15.52 -9.30
CA ALA A 82 -6.69 15.01 -10.66
C ALA A 82 -6.59 16.15 -11.69
N GLN A 83 -7.26 17.28 -11.43
CA GLN A 83 -7.23 18.46 -12.32
C GLN A 83 -5.86 19.16 -12.39
N ALA A 84 -4.98 18.95 -11.43
CA ALA A 84 -3.64 19.57 -11.39
C ALA A 84 -2.56 18.76 -12.14
N ASN A 85 -2.88 17.54 -12.60
CA ASN A 85 -1.94 16.63 -13.26
C ASN A 85 -2.40 16.18 -14.66
N ASP A 86 -3.43 16.81 -15.21
CA ASP A 86 -3.82 16.79 -16.62
C ASP A 86 -3.31 18.05 -17.34
#